data_AF-A0A482T882-F1
#
_entry.id   AF-A0A482T882-F1
#
_cell.length_a   1.000
_cell.length_b   1.000
_cell.length_c   1.000
_cell.angle_alpha   90.00
_cell.angle_beta   90.00
_cell.angle_gamma   90.00
#
_symmetry.space_group_name_H-M   'P 1'
#
loop_
_entity.id
_entity.type
_entity.pdbx_description
1 polymer ?
#
loop_
_entity_poly.entity_id
_entity_poly.type
_entity_poly.pdbx_seq_one_letter_code
_entity_poly.pdbx_strand_id
1 'polypeptide(L)'
;MKRQQQVADVLRYNDFDTPPAHRLLDVVAELGDIAAEVNETTGYGTDSTALSIREEELGDALFALLALCEQLDVDADAALSAALAKYEGQSGSDGTPASGD
;
A
#
# COMPACT_ATOMS: atom_id res chain seq x y z
N MET A 1 2.96 -11.45 5.75
CA MET A 1 4.06 -11.28 4.74
C MET A 1 5.43 -11.12 5.43
N LYS A 2 6.56 -11.68 4.92
CA LYS A 2 7.91 -11.50 5.56
C LYS A 2 8.29 -10.03 5.74
N ARG A 3 7.94 -9.16 4.78
CA ARG A 3 8.25 -7.73 4.85
C ARG A 3 7.42 -6.98 5.88
N GLN A 4 6.13 -7.33 6.04
CA GLN A 4 5.29 -6.74 7.09
C GLN A 4 5.88 -6.97 8.48
N GLN A 5 6.32 -8.20 8.75
CA GLN A 5 6.99 -8.52 10.02
C GLN A 5 8.27 -7.69 10.25
N GLN A 6 9.06 -7.48 9.19
CA GLN A 6 10.25 -6.63 9.27
C GLN A 6 9.89 -5.17 9.57
N VAL A 7 8.82 -4.65 8.98
CA VAL A 7 8.30 -3.30 9.29
C VAL A 7 7.86 -3.25 10.76
N ALA A 8 7.08 -4.22 11.23
CA ALA A 8 6.65 -4.30 12.62
C ALA A 8 7.83 -4.31 13.62
N ASP A 9 8.91 -5.03 13.28
CA ASP A 9 10.15 -5.03 14.09
C ASP A 9 10.80 -3.63 14.13
N VAL A 10 10.85 -2.92 13.00
CA VAL A 10 11.37 -1.54 12.94
C VAL A 10 10.50 -0.59 13.76
N LEU A 11 9.18 -0.69 13.68
CA LEU A 11 8.28 0.19 14.44
C LEU A 11 8.41 -0.02 15.96
N ARG A 12 8.48 -1.29 16.38
CA ARG A 12 8.70 -1.65 17.79
C ARG A 12 10.06 -1.20 18.32
N TYR A 13 11.11 -1.31 17.51
CA TYR A 13 12.45 -0.90 17.92
C TYR A 13 12.55 0.61 18.18
N ASN A 14 11.79 1.41 17.43
CA ASN A 14 11.83 2.87 17.50
C ASN A 14 10.72 3.48 18.38
N ASP A 15 9.94 2.67 19.11
CA ASP A 15 8.82 3.10 19.98
C ASP A 15 7.78 3.99 19.26
N PHE A 16 7.52 3.70 17.99
CA PHE A 16 6.55 4.45 17.18
C PHE A 16 5.13 3.90 17.38
N ASP A 17 4.54 4.14 18.55
CA ASP A 17 3.11 3.92 18.78
C ASP A 17 2.29 5.06 18.15
N THR A 18 2.20 5.00 16.82
CA THR A 18 1.51 5.99 16.00
C THR A 18 0.09 5.49 15.70
N PRO A 19 -0.98 6.25 16.06
CA PRO A 19 -2.36 5.84 15.81
C PRO A 19 -2.64 5.52 14.34
N PRO A 20 -3.57 4.59 14.03
CA PRO A 20 -3.88 4.22 12.64
C PRO A 20 -4.24 5.40 11.74
N ALA A 21 -4.93 6.41 12.28
CA ALA A 21 -5.28 7.62 11.54
C ALA A 21 -4.04 8.40 11.08
N HIS A 22 -2.99 8.46 11.90
CA HIS A 22 -1.72 9.09 11.52
C HIS A 22 -0.93 8.22 10.54
N ARG A 23 -0.93 6.89 10.71
CA ARG A 23 -0.34 5.98 9.72
C ARG A 23 -0.94 6.12 8.33
N LEU A 24 -2.24 6.38 8.25
CA LEU A 24 -2.89 6.70 6.97
C LEU A 24 -2.38 8.02 6.38
N LEU A 25 -2.13 9.03 7.23
CA LEU A 25 -1.53 10.28 6.77
C LEU A 25 -0.10 10.07 6.26
N ASP A 26 0.69 9.22 6.92
CA ASP A 26 2.02 8.84 6.45
C ASP A 26 1.92 8.23 5.04
N VAL A 27 1.02 7.26 4.81
CA VAL A 27 0.79 6.67 3.48
C VAL A 27 0.46 7.73 2.43
N VAL A 28 -0.41 8.69 2.76
CA VAL A 28 -0.79 9.75 1.81
C VAL A 28 0.37 10.72 1.56
N ALA A 29 1.21 10.97 2.56
CA ALA A 29 2.41 11.80 2.41
C ALA A 29 3.41 11.16 1.43
N GLU A 30 3.72 9.88 1.60
CA GLU A 30 4.66 9.18 0.69
C GLU A 30 4.12 9.14 -0.76
N LEU A 31 2.81 8.95 -0.94
CA LEU A 31 2.19 9.07 -2.27
C LEU A 31 2.26 10.50 -2.83
N GLY A 32 2.25 11.49 -1.97
CA GLY A 32 2.46 12.90 -2.31
C GLY A 32 3.87 13.17 -2.81
N ASP A 33 4.88 12.55 -2.19
CA ASP A 33 6.28 12.69 -2.59
C ASP A 33 6.54 12.02 -3.95
N ILE A 34 5.97 10.83 -4.19
CA ILE A 34 5.94 10.22 -5.53
C ILE A 34 5.30 11.17 -6.56
N ALA A 35 4.17 11.80 -6.22
CA ALA A 35 3.49 12.72 -7.14
C ALA A 35 4.32 13.99 -7.40
N ALA A 36 5.03 14.50 -6.39
CA ALA A 36 5.92 15.64 -6.53
C ALA A 36 7.09 15.31 -7.48
N GLU A 37 7.67 14.12 -7.39
CA GLU A 37 8.74 13.68 -8.29
C GLU A 37 8.26 13.49 -9.72
N VAL A 38 7.07 12.91 -9.94
CA VAL A 38 6.45 12.84 -11.27
C VAL A 38 6.24 14.23 -11.84
N ASN A 39 5.77 15.17 -11.01
CA ASN A 39 5.58 16.56 -11.43
C ASN A 39 6.91 17.22 -11.83
N GLU A 40 7.95 17.06 -11.01
CA GLU A 40 9.27 17.62 -11.27
C GLU A 40 9.88 17.06 -12.56
N THR A 41 9.86 15.74 -12.72
CA THR A 41 10.49 15.05 -13.85
C THR A 41 9.77 15.32 -15.17
N THR A 42 8.44 15.38 -15.14
CA THR A 42 7.64 15.63 -16.35
C THR A 42 7.40 17.11 -16.64
N GLY A 43 7.84 18.03 -15.78
CA GLY A 43 7.50 19.44 -15.87
C GLY A 43 5.98 19.68 -15.87
N TYR A 44 5.28 19.08 -14.92
CA TYR A 44 3.81 19.09 -14.83
C TYR A 44 3.13 18.55 -16.11
N GLY A 45 3.64 17.44 -16.64
CA GLY A 45 3.11 16.79 -17.84
C GLY A 45 3.50 17.44 -19.17
N THR A 46 4.41 18.43 -19.16
CA THR A 46 4.97 19.03 -20.37
C THR A 46 5.78 18.02 -21.19
N ASP A 47 6.47 17.10 -20.52
CA ASP A 47 7.13 15.95 -21.13
C ASP A 47 6.84 14.68 -20.33
N SER A 48 5.80 13.94 -20.74
CA SER A 48 5.44 12.68 -20.10
C SER A 48 6.48 11.57 -20.28
N THR A 49 7.41 11.70 -21.24
CA THR A 49 8.44 10.69 -21.50
C THR A 49 9.61 10.78 -20.52
N ALA A 50 9.75 11.92 -19.84
CA ALA A 50 10.74 12.16 -18.81
C ALA A 50 10.34 11.58 -17.43
N LEU A 51 9.17 10.94 -17.31
CA LEU A 51 8.69 10.35 -16.06
C LEU A 51 9.75 9.42 -15.47
N SER A 52 10.20 9.75 -14.26
CA SER A 52 11.09 8.94 -13.46
C SER A 52 10.62 9.00 -12.01
N ILE A 53 10.64 7.86 -11.34
CA ILE A 53 10.30 7.73 -9.92
C ILE A 53 11.46 6.97 -9.29
N ARG A 54 12.00 7.48 -8.19
CA ARG A 54 13.05 6.79 -7.44
C ARG A 54 12.48 5.55 -6.76
N GLU A 55 13.27 4.49 -6.75
CA GLU A 55 12.92 3.25 -6.04
C GLU A 55 12.71 3.48 -4.53
N GLU A 56 13.44 4.46 -3.97
CA GLU A 56 13.32 4.89 -2.57
C GLU A 56 11.90 5.34 -2.22
N GLU A 57 11.30 6.22 -3.03
CA GLU A 57 9.95 6.76 -2.79
C GLU A 57 8.88 5.66 -2.86
N LEU A 58 9.05 4.68 -3.77
CA LEU A 58 8.20 3.50 -3.82
C LEU A 58 8.39 2.61 -2.59
N GLY A 59 9.62 2.52 -2.10
CA GLY A 59 9.98 1.80 -0.88
C GLY A 59 9.32 2.41 0.36
N ASP A 60 9.35 3.73 0.48
CA ASP A 60 8.77 4.47 1.61
C ASP A 60 7.25 4.38 1.61
N ALA A 61 6.61 4.52 0.45
CA ALA A 61 5.17 4.29 0.31
C ALA A 61 4.77 2.84 0.70
N LEU A 62 5.56 1.85 0.29
CA LEU A 62 5.33 0.46 0.67
C LEU A 62 5.54 0.25 2.18
N PHE A 63 6.57 0.86 2.77
CA PHE A 63 6.82 0.83 4.20
C PHE A 63 5.64 1.40 4.98
N ALA A 64 5.17 2.59 4.60
CA ALA A 64 4.04 3.26 5.24
C ALA A 64 2.76 2.42 5.15
N LEU A 65 2.47 1.80 3.99
CA LEU A 65 1.30 0.95 3.83
C LEU A 65 1.37 -0.30 4.70
N LEU A 66 2.53 -0.97 4.77
CA LEU A 66 2.72 -2.12 5.65
C LEU A 66 2.64 -1.74 7.13
N ALA A 67 3.13 -0.57 7.50
CA ALA A 67 3.00 -0.02 8.85
C ALA A 67 1.53 0.25 9.23
N LEU A 68 0.74 0.74 8.28
CA LEU A 68 -0.71 0.90 8.47
C LEU A 68 -1.41 -0.46 8.63
N CYS A 69 -1.06 -1.46 7.82
CA CYS A 69 -1.58 -2.81 7.97
C CYS A 69 -1.28 -3.40 9.36
N GLU A 70 -0.04 -3.25 9.84
CA GLU A 70 0.35 -3.67 11.20
C GLU A 70 -0.51 -2.98 12.28
N GLN A 71 -0.67 -1.66 12.21
CA GLN A 71 -1.43 -0.91 13.21
C GLN A 71 -2.94 -1.24 13.21
N LEU A 72 -3.46 -1.71 12.07
CA LEU A 72 -4.85 -2.14 11.91
C LEU A 72 -5.08 -3.64 12.15
N ASP A 73 -4.04 -4.39 12.52
CA ASP A 73 -4.07 -5.86 12.65
C ASP A 73 -4.57 -6.55 11.37
N VAL A 74 -4.12 -6.05 10.21
CA VAL A 74 -4.44 -6.59 8.89
C VAL A 74 -3.25 -7.38 8.36
N ASP A 75 -3.43 -8.65 8.01
CA ASP A 75 -2.41 -9.42 7.27
C ASP A 75 -2.30 -8.91 5.83
N ALA A 76 -1.19 -8.22 5.53
CA ALA A 76 -0.95 -7.64 4.22
C ALA A 76 -0.82 -8.70 3.11
N ASP A 77 -0.34 -9.91 3.42
CA ASP A 77 -0.19 -10.99 2.45
C ASP A 77 -1.55 -11.52 2.01
N ALA A 78 -2.43 -11.75 2.98
CA ALA A 78 -3.80 -12.17 2.74
C ALA A 78 -4.61 -11.09 2.00
N ALA A 79 -4.47 -9.82 2.40
CA ALA A 79 -5.12 -8.69 1.76
C ALA A 79 -4.68 -8.54 0.29
N LEU A 80 -3.37 -8.61 0.02
CA LEU A 80 -2.84 -8.55 -1.35
C LEU A 80 -3.27 -9.76 -2.18
N SER A 81 -3.22 -10.96 -1.62
CA SER A 81 -3.67 -12.18 -2.30
C SER A 81 -5.14 -12.10 -2.71
N ALA A 82 -6.00 -11.59 -1.83
CA ALA A 82 -7.41 -11.37 -2.13
C ALA A 82 -7.63 -10.30 -3.22
N ALA A 83 -6.79 -9.26 -3.26
CA ALA A 83 -6.83 -8.26 -4.33
C ALA A 83 -6.36 -8.84 -5.67
N LEU A 84 -5.28 -9.62 -5.69
CA LEU A 84 -4.75 -10.28 -6.88
C LEU A 84 -5.78 -11.24 -7.50
N ALA A 85 -6.44 -12.07 -6.69
CA ALA A 85 -7.49 -12.97 -7.18
C ALA A 85 -8.62 -12.22 -7.90
N LYS A 86 -8.98 -11.00 -7.45
CA LYS A 86 -9.97 -10.15 -8.13
C LYS A 86 -9.46 -9.68 -9.50
N TYR A 87 -8.21 -9.21 -9.57
CA TYR A 87 -7.60 -8.75 -10.83
C TYR A 87 -7.34 -9.88 -11.83
N GLU A 88 -7.05 -11.09 -11.35
CA GLU A 88 -6.90 -12.30 -12.18
C GLU A 88 -8.25 -12.88 -12.65
N GLY A 89 -9.38 -12.28 -12.27
CA GLY A 89 -10.71 -12.76 -12.65
C GLY A 89 -11.15 -14.01 -11.89
N GLN A 90 -10.41 -14.45 -10.87
CA GLN A 90 -10.76 -15.54 -9.96
C GLN A 90 -11.74 -15.08 -8.87
N SER A 91 -12.63 -14.15 -9.23
CA SER A 91 -13.73 -13.74 -8.36
C SER A 91 -14.68 -14.92 -8.28
N GLY A 92 -14.55 -15.71 -7.22
CA GLY A 92 -15.38 -16.88 -6.98
C GLY A 92 -16.85 -16.58 -7.24
N SER A 93 -17.40 -17.22 -8.26
CA SER A 93 -18.83 -17.41 -8.40
C SER A 93 -19.30 -18.41 -7.35
N ASP A 94 -19.14 -18.10 -6.07
CA ASP A 94 -19.93 -18.76 -5.01
C ASP A 94 -21.24 -17.98 -4.85
N GLY A 95 -21.96 -17.89 -5.98
CA GLY A 95 -23.39 -17.75 -5.94
C GLY A 95 -23.93 -19.04 -5.37
N THR A 96 -24.07 -19.12 -4.05
CA THR A 96 -25.03 -20.04 -3.47
C THR A 96 -26.39 -19.66 -4.06
N PRO A 97 -27.08 -20.52 -4.84
CA PRO A 97 -28.49 -20.33 -5.03
C PRO A 97 -29.09 -20.57 -3.65
N ALA A 98 -29.48 -19.48 -2.97
CA ALA A 98 -30.38 -19.60 -1.85
C ALA A 98 -31.60 -20.38 -2.35
N SER A 99 -31.78 -21.59 -1.83
CA SER A 99 -32.97 -22.40 -2.05
C SER A 99 -34.20 -21.52 -1.77
N GLY A 100 -34.99 -21.31 -2.80
CA GLY A 100 -36.31 -20.71 -2.73
C GLY A 100 -37.27 -21.63 -3.49
N ASP A 101 -38.02 -22.38 -2.69
CA ASP A 101 -39.21 -23.22 -2.97
C ASP A 101 -39.09 -24.43 -3.93
#